data_AF-A0A1V2GD89-F1
#
_entry.id   AF-A0A1V2GD89-F1
#
_cell.length_a   1.000
_cell.length_b   1.000
_cell.length_c   1.000
_cell.angle_alpha   90.00
_cell.angle_beta   90.00
_cell.angle_gamma   90.00
#
_symmetry.space_group_name_H-M   'P 1'
#
loop_
_entity.id
_entity.type
_entity.pdbx_description
1 polymer ?
#
loop_
_entity_poly.entity_id
_entity_poly.type
_entity_poly.pdbx_seq_one_letter_code
_entity_poly.pdbx_strand_id
1 'polypeptide(L)' 'MKIVIAPDSFKESLSAEKCCQAIKAGFSTVFPDAHYICLPIADG' A
#
# COMPACT_ATOMS: atom_id res chain seq x y z
N MET A 1 -13.20 -6.46 7.15
CA MET A 1 -12.91 -5.05 6.78
C MET A 1 -12.23 -5.03 5.41
N LYS A 2 -12.50 -4.03 4.57
CA LYS A 2 -11.85 -3.88 3.26
C LYS A 2 -10.96 -2.65 3.27
N ILE A 3 -9.67 -2.80 2.96
CA ILE A 3 -8.68 -1.74 2.99
C ILE A 3 -8.10 -1.58 1.58
N VAL A 4 -8.29 -0.40 1.00
CA VAL A 4 -7.68 -0.02 -0.29
C VAL A 4 -6.43 0.80 0.02
N ILE A 5 -5.29 0.36 -0.52
CA ILE A 5 -3.99 1.01 -0.36
C ILE A 5 -3.62 1.59 -1.73
N ALA A 6 -3.79 2.90 -1.88
CA ALA A 6 -3.53 3.62 -3.13
C ALA A 6 -2.51 4.77 -2.97
N PRO A 7 -1.24 4.46 -2.66
CA PRO A 7 -0.17 5.43 -2.51
C PRO A 7 0.45 5.79 -3.86
N ASP A 8 1.08 6.95 -3.90
CA ASP A 8 2.05 7.33 -4.91
C ASP A 8 3.47 6.92 -4.49
N SER A 9 4.42 7.04 -5.41
CA SER A 9 5.84 6.86 -5.16
C SER A 9 6.42 7.90 -4.20
N PHE A 10 7.43 7.49 -3.46
CA PHE A 10 8.30 8.41 -2.73
C PHE A 10 9.46 8.75 -3.65
N LYS A 11 9.48 9.99 -4.15
CA LYS A 11 10.47 10.48 -5.12
C LYS A 11 11.91 10.15 -4.68
N GLU A 12 12.68 9.57 -5.59
CA GLU A 12 14.06 9.08 -5.34
C GLU A 12 14.22 8.05 -4.20
N SER A 13 13.15 7.36 -3.79
CA SER A 13 13.20 6.43 -2.66
C SER A 13 12.45 5.12 -2.91
N LEU A 14 11.11 5.15 -2.92
CA LEU A 14 10.27 3.96 -3.02
C LEU A 14 9.30 4.10 -4.18
N SER A 15 9.17 3.05 -4.99
CA SER A 15 8.07 2.97 -5.95
C SER A 15 6.73 2.89 -5.22
N ALA A 16 5.66 3.35 -5.87
CA ALA A 16 4.30 3.23 -5.36
C ALA A 16 3.96 1.77 -4.96
N GLU A 17 4.42 0.79 -5.75
CA GLU A 17 4.24 -0.63 -5.45
C GLU A 17 4.95 -1.07 -4.15
N LYS A 18 6.20 -0.65 -3.94
CA LYS A 18 6.92 -0.93 -2.68
C LYS A 18 6.23 -0.25 -1.49
N CYS A 19 5.71 0.95 -1.69
CA CYS A 19 4.93 1.65 -0.68
C CYS A 19 3.65 0.86 -0.32
N CYS A 20 2.90 0.36 -1.31
CA CYS A 20 1.74 -0.51 -1.07
C CYS A 20 2.09 -1.71 -0.19
N GLN A 21 3.19 -2.41 -0.52
CA GLN A 21 3.60 -3.60 0.23
C GLN A 21 4.02 -3.27 1.66
N ALA A 22 4.74 -2.17 1.86
CA ALA A 22 5.13 -1.73 3.20
C ALA A 22 3.90 -1.38 4.07
N ILE A 23 2.94 -0.65 3.52
CA ILE A 23 1.69 -0.30 4.22
C ILE A 23 0.90 -1.57 4.53
N LYS A 24 0.72 -2.48 3.56
CA LYS A 24 0.03 -3.76 3.77
C LYS A 24 0.70 -4.57 4.86
N ALA A 25 2.02 -4.72 4.82
CA ALA A 25 2.77 -5.47 5.82
C ALA A 25 2.54 -4.91 7.24
N GLY A 26 2.60 -3.59 7.41
CA GLY A 26 2.32 -2.95 8.70
C GLY A 26 0.88 -3.19 9.17
N PHE A 27 -0.10 -2.93 8.32
CA PHE A 27 -1.51 -3.11 8.68
C PHE A 27 -1.88 -4.56 8.96
N SER A 28 -1.32 -5.53 8.24
CA SER A 28 -1.56 -6.95 8.46
C SER A 28 -1.12 -7.44 9.85
N THR A 29 -0.23 -6.71 10.54
CA THR A 29 0.13 -7.02 11.93
C THR A 29 -0.99 -6.73 12.93
N VAL A 30 -1.91 -5.82 12.59
CA VAL A 30 -3.03 -5.39 13.44
C VAL A 30 -4.35 -5.96 12.93
N PHE A 31 -4.53 -6.02 11.62
CA PHE A 31 -5.73 -6.51 10.95
C PHE A 31 -5.39 -7.64 9.96
N PRO A 32 -5.01 -8.83 10.45
CA PRO A 32 -4.57 -9.93 9.59
C PRO A 32 -5.65 -10.41 8.61
N ASP A 33 -6.92 -10.37 9.03
CA ASP A 33 -8.06 -10.87 8.23
C ASP A 33 -8.72 -9.80 7.34
N ALA A 34 -8.12 -8.60 7.25
CA ALA A 34 -8.65 -7.58 6.34
C ALA A 34 -8.40 -7.97 4.88
N HIS A 35 -9.35 -7.63 4.01
CA HIS A 35 -9.16 -7.78 2.57
C HIS A 35 -8.42 -6.55 2.05
N TYR A 36 -7.14 -6.74 1.70
CA TYR A 36 -6.26 -5.71 1.16
C TYR A 36 -6.33 -5.65 -0.37
N ILE A 37 -6.53 -4.46 -0.90
CA ILE A 37 -6.42 -4.16 -2.33
C ILE A 37 -5.32 -3.11 -2.50
N CYS A 38 -4.21 -3.50 -3.14
CA CYS A 38 -3.12 -2.59 -3.48
C CYS A 38 -3.35 -2.02 -4.88
N LEU A 39 -3.47 -0.70 -4.98
CA LEU A 39 -3.65 0.06 -6.22
C LEU A 39 -2.63 1.19 -6.26
N PRO A 40 -1.34 0.91 -6.54
CA PRO A 40 -0.34 1.96 -6.68
C PRO A 40 -0.79 2.95 -7.76
N ILE A 41 -0.78 4.24 -7.42
CA ILE A 41 -1.20 5.33 -8.31
C ILE A 41 0.03 6.10 -8.80
N ALA A 42 -0.16 6.83 -9.90
CA ALA A 42 0.77 7.82 -10.43
C ALA A 42 -0.05 8.98 -10.99
N ASP A 43 0.50 10.19 -10.98
CA ASP A 43 -0.15 11.41 -11.45
C ASP A 43 0.17 11.77 -12.92
N GLY A 44 1.12 11.06 -13.55
CA GLY A 44 1.42 11.16 -14.99
C GLY A 44 2.90 11.28 -15.30
#